data_AF-A0A1Q7Z6Z3-F1
#
_entry.id   AF-A0A1Q7Z6Z3-F1
#
_cell.length_a   1.000
_cell.length_b   1.000
_cell.length_c   1.000
_cell.angle_alpha   90.00
_cell.angle_beta   90.00
_cell.angle_gamma   90.00
#
_symmetry.space_group_name_H-M   'P 1'
#
loop_
_entity.id
_entity.type
_entity.pdbx_description
1 polymer ?
#
loop_
_entity_poly.entity_id
_entity_poly.type
_entity_poly.pdbx_seq_one_letter_code
_entity_poly.pdbx_strand_id
1 'polypeptide(L)'
;MNPDQSALSERWSANPMRQAGEEALDRLKRGLAPTAARLPVVNGLIDLRGFQFPSLLLLNEISGSHGRLSGRDRVQQIKGRLTLRRITLADIDFSFAKVAGTFWENCTFERVKFRDANLQGVRFAACNFSDVDFDLSNMENTYHGTTLDSTNGTYERVTFRASNLVGSMYSSPRFSHCDFSRARLDGVDFRGSRFERCKFAGRLYQVWFRGRFPDASPGEQDGLRRTGVDPAS
;
A
#
# COMPACT_ATOMS: atom_id res chain seq x y z
N MET A 1 13.21 -14.76 -13.04
CA MET A 1 12.78 -13.39 -13.42
C MET A 1 12.29 -13.46 -14.85
N ASN A 2 11.14 -12.88 -15.18
CA ASN A 2 10.66 -12.82 -16.57
C ASN A 2 11.63 -11.95 -17.39
N PRO A 3 12.13 -12.37 -18.56
CA PRO A 3 13.07 -11.58 -19.38
C PRO A 3 12.62 -10.13 -19.62
N ASP A 4 11.31 -9.90 -19.80
CA ASP A 4 10.74 -8.56 -20.00
C ASP A 4 10.90 -7.67 -18.75
N GLN A 5 10.88 -8.26 -17.56
CA GLN A 5 11.06 -7.55 -16.29
C GLN A 5 12.52 -7.09 -16.10
N SER A 6 13.49 -7.93 -16.47
CA SER A 6 14.92 -7.59 -16.36
C SER A 6 15.26 -6.40 -17.23
N ALA A 7 14.84 -6.41 -18.50
CA ALA A 7 15.07 -5.31 -19.44
C ALA A 7 14.46 -3.98 -18.95
N LEU A 8 13.23 -4.03 -18.42
CA LEU A 8 12.57 -2.84 -17.86
C LEU A 8 13.30 -2.25 -16.64
N SER A 9 14.04 -3.07 -15.89
CA SER A 9 14.83 -2.59 -14.76
C SER A 9 16.21 -2.12 -15.19
N GLU A 10 16.88 -2.84 -16.09
CA GLU A 10 18.22 -2.53 -16.59
C GLU A 10 18.27 -1.20 -17.36
N ARG A 11 17.19 -0.81 -18.05
CA ARG A 11 17.16 0.48 -18.77
C ARG A 11 17.48 1.68 -17.86
N TRP A 12 17.20 1.59 -16.57
CA TRP A 12 17.42 2.69 -15.62
C TRP A 12 18.89 2.90 -15.24
N SER A 13 19.80 1.98 -15.60
CA SER A 13 21.25 2.17 -15.38
C SER A 13 21.95 2.93 -16.51
N ALA A 14 21.31 3.07 -17.66
CA ALA A 14 21.90 3.71 -18.84
C ALA A 14 21.32 5.12 -19.10
N ASN A 15 22.13 6.01 -19.67
CA ASN A 15 21.63 7.30 -20.16
C ASN A 15 20.80 7.08 -21.45
N PRO A 16 19.74 7.88 -21.69
CA PRO A 16 19.28 9.01 -20.88
C PRO A 16 18.37 8.64 -19.69
N MET A 17 17.94 7.38 -19.61
CA MET A 17 16.93 6.93 -18.63
C MET A 17 17.37 7.07 -17.17
N ARG A 18 18.66 6.88 -16.86
CA ARG A 18 19.22 7.12 -15.53
C ARG A 18 18.92 8.54 -15.05
N GLN A 19 19.22 9.55 -15.87
CA GLN A 19 18.98 10.96 -15.54
C GLN A 19 17.49 11.28 -15.41
N ALA A 20 16.66 10.73 -16.30
CA ALA A 20 15.21 10.89 -16.21
C ALA A 20 14.65 10.30 -14.91
N GLY A 21 15.16 9.14 -14.47
CA GLY A 21 14.79 8.51 -13.21
C GLY A 21 15.24 9.30 -11.98
N GLU A 22 16.46 9.85 -11.99
CA GLU A 22 16.97 10.73 -10.93
C GLU A 22 16.10 11.99 -10.78
N GLU A 23 15.74 12.62 -11.89
CA GLU A 23 14.86 13.79 -11.89
C GLU A 23 13.46 13.43 -11.39
N ALA A 24 12.88 12.31 -11.85
CA ALA A 24 11.57 11.86 -11.39
C ALA A 24 11.56 11.64 -9.87
N LEU A 25 12.60 10.99 -9.33
CA LEU A 25 12.76 10.77 -7.89
C LEU A 25 12.91 12.09 -7.12
N ASP A 26 13.70 13.04 -7.64
CA ASP A 26 13.90 14.34 -7.02
C ASP A 26 12.61 15.17 -6.99
N ARG A 27 11.79 15.09 -8.05
CA ARG A 27 10.44 15.68 -8.07
C ARG A 27 9.55 15.05 -7.00
N LEU A 28 9.52 13.72 -6.91
CA LEU A 28 8.76 13.00 -5.89
C LEU A 28 9.16 13.41 -4.47
N LYS A 29 10.46 13.52 -4.19
CA LYS A 29 10.98 13.98 -2.89
C LYS A 29 10.50 15.40 -2.53
N ARG A 30 10.28 16.25 -3.54
CA ARG A 30 9.80 17.63 -3.39
C ARG A 30 8.27 17.75 -3.36
N GLY A 31 7.55 16.63 -3.37
CA GLY A 31 6.09 16.63 -3.36
C GLY A 31 5.45 16.80 -4.75
N LEU A 32 6.23 16.65 -5.82
CA LEU A 32 5.80 16.91 -7.19
C LEU A 32 5.68 15.61 -7.98
N ALA A 33 4.62 15.50 -8.80
CA ALA A 33 4.47 14.38 -9.72
C ALA A 33 5.60 14.37 -10.78
N PRO A 34 6.07 13.18 -11.20
CA PRO A 34 6.86 13.03 -12.42
C PRO A 34 6.12 13.58 -13.65
N THR A 35 6.84 14.00 -14.67
CA THR A 35 6.26 14.56 -15.90
C THR A 35 6.78 13.84 -17.13
N ALA A 36 6.02 13.93 -18.22
CA ALA A 36 6.41 13.40 -19.53
C ALA A 36 7.54 14.20 -20.23
N ALA A 37 8.17 15.17 -19.57
CA ALA A 37 9.21 16.00 -20.18
C ALA A 37 10.46 15.19 -20.56
N ARG A 38 10.81 14.17 -19.74
CA ARG A 38 11.96 13.28 -19.95
C ARG A 38 11.64 11.80 -19.76
N LEU A 39 10.41 11.49 -19.36
CA LEU A 39 9.95 10.12 -19.21
C LEU A 39 9.11 9.72 -20.43
N PRO A 40 9.27 8.49 -20.97
CA PRO A 40 8.40 8.00 -22.02
C PRO A 40 6.94 7.96 -21.55
N VAL A 41 6.02 8.07 -22.51
CA VAL A 41 4.59 7.83 -22.28
C VAL A 41 4.18 6.61 -23.08
N VAL A 42 3.63 5.60 -22.41
CA VAL A 42 3.21 4.34 -23.04
C VAL A 42 1.74 4.10 -22.69
N ASN A 43 0.90 3.94 -23.71
CA ASN A 43 -0.55 3.78 -23.57
C ASN A 43 -1.20 4.90 -22.71
N GLY A 44 -0.72 6.14 -22.88
CA GLY A 44 -1.23 7.30 -22.15
C GLY A 44 -0.69 7.45 -20.71
N LEU A 45 0.19 6.56 -20.25
CA LEU A 45 0.76 6.60 -18.91
C LEU A 45 2.24 7.00 -18.93
N ILE A 46 2.68 7.82 -17.98
CA ILE A 46 4.09 8.09 -17.73
C ILE A 46 4.76 6.76 -17.32
N ASP A 47 5.75 6.33 -18.10
CA ASP A 47 6.38 5.02 -17.96
C ASP A 47 7.52 5.05 -16.92
N LEU A 48 7.21 4.57 -15.72
CA LEU A 48 8.17 4.30 -14.64
C LEU A 48 8.32 2.79 -14.38
N ARG A 49 8.00 1.95 -15.37
CA ARG A 49 8.08 0.51 -15.22
C ARG A 49 9.50 0.05 -14.91
N GLY A 50 9.64 -0.87 -13.97
CA GLY A 50 10.95 -1.41 -13.55
C GLY A 50 11.83 -0.43 -12.75
N PHE A 51 11.37 0.80 -12.49
CA PHE A 51 12.16 1.82 -11.78
C PHE A 51 12.49 1.37 -10.36
N GLN A 52 13.71 1.67 -9.91
CA GLN A 52 14.20 1.27 -8.59
C GLN A 52 14.30 2.49 -7.68
N PHE A 53 13.43 2.57 -6.68
CA PHE A 53 13.57 3.58 -5.65
C PHE A 53 14.77 3.22 -4.76
N PRO A 54 15.55 4.21 -4.31
CA PRO A 54 16.64 3.94 -3.39
C PRO A 54 16.05 3.42 -2.07
N SER A 55 16.21 2.12 -1.83
CA SER A 55 15.91 1.51 -0.55
C SER A 55 17.01 1.88 0.43
N LEU A 56 16.64 2.38 1.60
CA LEU A 56 17.58 2.72 2.67
C LEU A 56 17.54 1.74 3.85
N LEU A 57 16.87 0.58 3.74
CA LEU A 57 16.96 -0.47 4.78
C LEU A 57 17.02 -1.88 4.18
N LEU A 58 18.06 -2.61 4.62
CA LEU A 58 18.16 -4.07 4.58
C LEU A 58 16.96 -4.65 5.36
N LEU A 59 16.11 -5.41 4.67
CA LEU A 59 14.90 -6.07 5.19
C LEU A 59 15.17 -7.22 6.19
N ASN A 60 16.35 -7.27 6.82
CA ASN A 60 16.76 -8.40 7.64
C ASN A 60 16.28 -8.34 9.10
N GLU A 61 15.61 -7.27 9.54
CA GLU A 61 15.11 -7.15 10.94
C GLU A 61 13.59 -7.26 11.11
N ILE A 62 12.83 -7.60 10.07
CA ILE A 62 11.36 -7.77 10.16
C ILE A 62 10.97 -9.26 10.25
N SER A 63 11.92 -10.15 10.54
CA SER A 63 11.62 -11.51 11.01
C SER A 63 11.57 -11.49 12.54
N GLY A 64 10.47 -10.99 13.08
CA GLY A 64 10.26 -10.88 14.52
C GLY A 64 8.81 -11.14 14.88
N SER A 65 8.51 -12.44 14.98
CA SER A 65 7.38 -13.08 15.66
C SER A 65 5.94 -12.78 15.20
N HIS A 66 5.17 -13.86 15.08
CA HIS A 66 3.70 -13.88 14.98
C HIS A 66 3.00 -13.34 16.26
N GLY A 67 3.64 -12.43 16.99
CA GLY A 67 3.15 -11.84 18.23
C GLY A 67 2.70 -10.40 18.01
N ARG A 68 1.63 -10.01 18.70
CA ARG A 68 1.09 -8.64 18.79
C ARG A 68 2.21 -7.61 19.04
N LEU A 69 2.79 -7.04 17.99
CA LEU A 69 3.47 -5.75 18.10
C LEU A 69 2.41 -4.67 18.02
N SER A 70 2.46 -3.72 18.95
CA SER A 70 1.53 -2.59 18.93
C SER A 70 1.78 -1.75 17.67
N GLY A 71 0.75 -1.05 17.18
CA GLY A 71 0.92 -0.15 16.03
C GLY A 71 2.05 0.88 16.22
N ARG A 72 2.42 1.22 17.48
CA ARG A 72 3.51 2.13 17.82
C ARG A 72 4.90 1.55 17.57
N ASP A 73 5.10 0.25 17.77
CA ASP A 73 6.40 -0.40 17.61
C ASP A 73 6.82 -0.46 16.14
N ARG A 74 5.85 -0.64 15.23
CA ARG A 74 6.08 -0.47 13.78
C ARG A 74 6.43 0.98 13.44
N VAL A 75 5.77 1.96 14.06
CA VAL A 75 5.94 3.39 13.78
C VAL A 75 7.32 3.93 14.21
N GLN A 76 7.98 3.33 15.21
CA GLN A 76 9.35 3.76 15.59
C GLN A 76 10.45 3.40 14.57
N GLN A 77 10.20 2.48 13.63
CA GLN A 77 11.14 2.13 12.55
C GLN A 77 11.15 3.12 11.34
N ILE A 78 10.71 4.38 11.54
CA ILE A 78 10.57 5.38 10.46
C ILE A 78 11.91 6.06 10.08
N LYS A 79 12.94 6.00 10.93
CA LYS A 79 14.22 6.70 10.68
C LYS A 79 14.96 6.07 9.49
N GLY A 80 15.21 6.86 8.45
CA GLY A 80 15.96 6.44 7.24
C GLY A 80 15.10 6.06 6.04
N ARG A 81 13.76 6.05 6.15
CA ARG A 81 12.88 5.67 5.05
C ARG A 81 12.71 6.81 4.02
N LEU A 82 12.80 6.49 2.72
CA LEU A 82 12.37 7.43 1.67
C LEU A 82 10.89 7.76 1.87
N THR A 83 10.63 9.01 2.26
CA THR A 83 9.30 9.49 2.58
C THR A 83 8.83 10.48 1.52
N LEU A 84 7.65 10.23 0.98
CA LEU A 84 7.02 10.96 -0.11
C LEU A 84 5.69 11.50 0.39
N ARG A 85 5.48 12.81 0.30
CA ARG A 85 4.36 13.48 0.99
C ARG A 85 3.61 14.41 0.05
N ARG A 86 2.28 14.46 0.20
CA ARG A 86 1.42 15.47 -0.44
C ARG A 86 1.57 15.51 -1.97
N ILE A 87 1.57 14.33 -2.59
CA ILE A 87 1.72 14.18 -4.04
C ILE A 87 0.42 13.66 -4.62
N THR A 88 -0.05 14.28 -5.70
CA THR A 88 -1.05 13.68 -6.59
C THR A 88 -0.32 13.03 -7.75
N LEU A 89 -0.44 11.71 -7.88
CA LEU A 89 0.11 10.92 -8.97
C LEU A 89 -1.04 10.47 -9.86
N ALA A 90 -1.03 10.93 -11.11
CA ALA A 90 -2.05 10.61 -12.09
C ALA A 90 -1.41 10.06 -13.37
N ASP A 91 -2.01 9.00 -13.93
CA ASP A 91 -1.62 8.43 -15.22
C ASP A 91 -0.15 7.95 -15.25
N ILE A 92 0.24 7.13 -14.26
CA ILE A 92 1.61 6.63 -14.12
C ILE A 92 1.62 5.11 -14.08
N ASP A 93 2.58 4.52 -14.78
CA ASP A 93 2.84 3.08 -14.76
C ASP A 93 4.11 2.76 -13.96
N PHE A 94 3.95 2.29 -12.73
CA PHE A 94 4.99 1.73 -11.86
C PHE A 94 5.07 0.19 -11.94
N SER A 95 4.52 -0.45 -12.98
CA SER A 95 4.57 -1.91 -13.06
C SER A 95 6.02 -2.41 -13.00
N PHE A 96 6.26 -3.51 -12.29
CA PHE A 96 7.60 -4.07 -12.04
C PHE A 96 8.56 -3.17 -11.23
N ALA A 97 8.13 -1.99 -10.77
CA ALA A 97 8.99 -1.09 -9.98
C ALA A 97 9.34 -1.69 -8.61
N LYS A 98 10.49 -1.29 -8.07
CA LYS A 98 10.88 -1.59 -6.70
C LYS A 98 10.64 -0.36 -5.84
N VAL A 99 9.53 -0.36 -5.09
CA VAL A 99 9.12 0.70 -4.16
C VAL A 99 9.16 0.22 -2.70
N ALA A 100 9.68 -0.98 -2.46
CA ALA A 100 9.72 -1.63 -1.15
C ALA A 100 10.28 -0.71 -0.06
N GLY A 101 9.67 -0.80 1.11
CA GLY A 101 10.08 -0.04 2.28
C GLY A 101 9.81 1.46 2.21
N THR A 102 9.25 2.04 1.14
CA THR A 102 8.93 3.50 1.09
C THR A 102 7.80 3.89 2.05
N PHE A 103 7.67 5.20 2.33
CA PHE A 103 6.55 5.76 3.08
C PHE A 103 5.86 6.87 2.29
N TRP A 104 4.58 6.70 2.02
CA TRP A 104 3.72 7.64 1.34
C TRP A 104 2.73 8.21 2.35
N GLU A 105 2.66 9.54 2.44
CA GLU A 105 1.79 10.21 3.38
C GLU A 105 1.01 11.34 2.69
N ASN A 106 -0.32 11.35 2.88
CA ASN A 106 -1.19 12.35 2.27
C ASN A 106 -1.07 12.39 0.73
N CYS A 107 -0.89 11.24 0.09
CA CYS A 107 -0.77 11.13 -1.36
C CYS A 107 -2.09 10.66 -2.00
N THR A 108 -2.33 11.10 -3.23
CA THR A 108 -3.44 10.63 -4.06
C THR A 108 -2.88 9.90 -5.27
N PHE A 109 -3.42 8.72 -5.57
CA PHE A 109 -3.07 7.90 -6.72
C PHE A 109 -4.31 7.73 -7.61
N GLU A 110 -4.25 8.22 -8.85
CA GLU A 110 -5.33 8.19 -9.82
C GLU A 110 -4.88 7.51 -11.10
N ARG A 111 -5.54 6.42 -11.51
CA ARG A 111 -5.18 5.69 -12.74
C ARG A 111 -3.71 5.26 -12.76
N VAL A 112 -3.22 4.79 -11.61
CA VAL A 112 -1.83 4.36 -11.43
C VAL A 112 -1.74 2.84 -11.47
N LYS A 113 -0.69 2.31 -12.11
CA LYS A 113 -0.41 0.87 -12.15
C LYS A 113 0.79 0.51 -11.28
N PHE A 114 0.65 -0.52 -10.47
CA PHE A 114 1.68 -1.17 -9.68
C PHE A 114 1.75 -2.68 -9.98
N ARG A 115 1.34 -3.08 -11.18
CA ARG A 115 1.29 -4.49 -11.56
C ARG A 115 2.66 -5.15 -11.44
N ASP A 116 2.73 -6.32 -10.80
CA ASP A 116 4.00 -7.04 -10.57
C ASP A 116 5.08 -6.22 -9.82
N ALA A 117 4.73 -5.07 -9.21
CA ALA A 117 5.68 -4.24 -8.48
C ALA A 117 6.01 -4.85 -7.11
N ASN A 118 7.19 -4.52 -6.58
CA ASN A 118 7.57 -4.87 -5.22
C ASN A 118 7.29 -3.70 -4.26
N LEU A 119 6.23 -3.84 -3.47
CA LEU A 119 5.77 -2.92 -2.42
C LEU A 119 5.94 -3.51 -1.00
N GLN A 120 6.81 -4.51 -0.81
CA GLN A 120 7.00 -5.13 0.49
C GLN A 120 7.33 -4.08 1.57
N GLY A 121 6.61 -4.11 2.69
CA GLY A 121 6.83 -3.21 3.83
C GLY A 121 6.51 -1.73 3.57
N VAL A 122 5.89 -1.38 2.44
CA VAL A 122 5.46 -0.01 2.14
C VAL A 122 4.42 0.46 3.14
N ARG A 123 4.49 1.75 3.48
CA ARG A 123 3.52 2.43 4.33
C ARG A 123 2.75 3.44 3.51
N PHE A 124 1.43 3.41 3.63
CA PHE A 124 0.51 4.41 3.11
C PHE A 124 -0.27 5.00 4.29
N ALA A 125 -0.03 6.27 4.61
CA ALA A 125 -0.77 6.98 5.65
C ALA A 125 -1.63 8.07 5.01
N ALA A 126 -2.93 8.07 5.32
CA ALA A 126 -3.88 9.05 4.79
C ALA A 126 -3.80 9.21 3.26
N CYS A 127 -3.65 8.10 2.54
CA CYS A 127 -3.57 8.11 1.07
C CYS A 127 -4.89 7.70 0.44
N ASN A 128 -5.19 8.25 -0.74
CA ASN A 128 -6.39 7.95 -1.51
C ASN A 128 -6.00 7.28 -2.83
N PHE A 129 -6.76 6.25 -3.22
CA PHE A 129 -6.53 5.46 -4.41
C PHE A 129 -7.82 5.41 -5.23
N SER A 130 -7.75 5.84 -6.50
CA SER A 130 -8.83 5.75 -7.48
C SER A 130 -8.31 5.10 -8.75
N ASP A 131 -8.97 4.04 -9.20
CA ASP A 131 -8.61 3.35 -10.45
C ASP A 131 -7.18 2.82 -10.46
N VAL A 132 -6.74 2.23 -9.34
CA VAL A 132 -5.37 1.75 -9.16
C VAL A 132 -5.29 0.24 -9.34
N ASP A 133 -4.28 -0.22 -10.09
CA ASP A 133 -4.02 -1.64 -10.33
C ASP A 133 -2.83 -2.12 -9.49
N PHE A 134 -3.08 -2.95 -8.47
CA PHE A 134 -2.06 -3.68 -7.68
C PHE A 134 -2.00 -5.17 -8.05
N ASP A 135 -2.55 -5.59 -9.19
CA ASP A 135 -2.56 -7.01 -9.58
C ASP A 135 -1.14 -7.60 -9.61
N LEU A 136 -1.00 -8.84 -9.16
CA LEU A 136 0.28 -9.60 -9.13
C LEU A 136 1.40 -8.98 -8.28
N SER A 137 1.16 -7.85 -7.64
CA SER A 137 2.19 -7.15 -6.87
C SER A 137 2.56 -7.88 -5.58
N ASN A 138 3.78 -7.64 -5.09
CA ASN A 138 4.19 -8.07 -3.76
C ASN A 138 3.95 -6.95 -2.75
N MET A 139 2.90 -7.07 -1.94
CA MET A 139 2.50 -6.11 -0.91
C MET A 139 2.64 -6.69 0.51
N GLU A 140 3.51 -7.68 0.68
CA GLU A 140 3.72 -8.33 1.97
C GLU A 140 4.11 -7.32 3.06
N ASN A 141 3.52 -7.48 4.25
CA ASN A 141 3.77 -6.63 5.41
C ASN A 141 3.54 -5.13 5.17
N THR A 142 2.66 -4.76 4.23
CA THR A 142 2.29 -3.35 4.04
C THR A 142 1.42 -2.82 5.18
N TYR A 143 1.45 -1.51 5.40
CA TYR A 143 0.59 -0.85 6.37
C TYR A 143 -0.13 0.33 5.75
N HIS A 144 -1.45 0.32 5.90
CA HIS A 144 -2.38 1.28 5.31
C HIS A 144 -3.21 1.91 6.42
N GLY A 145 -2.75 3.06 6.91
CA GLY A 145 -3.35 3.66 8.08
C GLY A 145 -2.46 4.71 8.73
N THR A 146 -3.05 5.51 9.61
CA THR A 146 -2.33 6.33 10.58
C THR A 146 -2.38 5.65 11.95
N THR A 147 -1.67 6.19 12.93
CA THR A 147 -1.93 5.86 14.33
C THR A 147 -3.18 6.62 14.78
N LEU A 148 -4.32 5.92 14.81
CA LEU A 148 -5.57 6.28 15.50
C LEU A 148 -6.63 7.11 14.74
N ASP A 149 -7.86 6.60 14.87
CA ASP A 149 -9.15 7.26 15.05
C ASP A 149 -9.86 8.06 13.94
N SER A 150 -9.32 8.19 12.73
CA SER A 150 -10.07 8.73 11.57
C SER A 150 -10.11 7.77 10.38
N THR A 151 -10.93 8.07 9.36
CA THR A 151 -10.89 7.32 8.08
C THR A 151 -9.50 7.54 7.47
N ASN A 152 -8.70 6.48 7.36
CA ASN A 152 -7.30 6.60 6.95
C ASN A 152 -7.08 6.24 5.48
N GLY A 153 -7.82 6.90 4.61
CA GLY A 153 -7.71 6.74 3.17
C GLY A 153 -8.89 6.02 2.51
N THR A 154 -8.97 6.17 1.19
CA THR A 154 -10.00 5.57 0.35
C THR A 154 -9.37 4.70 -0.73
N TYR A 155 -10.09 3.64 -1.08
CA TYR A 155 -9.79 2.76 -2.20
C TYR A 155 -11.05 2.67 -3.03
N GLU A 156 -11.04 3.27 -4.21
CA GLU A 156 -12.16 3.28 -5.13
C GLU A 156 -11.73 2.63 -6.45
N ARG A 157 -12.44 1.57 -6.86
CA ARG A 157 -12.11 0.81 -8.09
C ARG A 157 -10.65 0.32 -8.12
N VAL A 158 -10.18 -0.21 -6.99
CA VAL A 158 -8.81 -0.74 -6.86
C VAL A 158 -8.80 -2.26 -7.02
N THR A 159 -7.85 -2.79 -7.80
CA THR A 159 -7.67 -4.24 -7.97
C THR A 159 -6.42 -4.73 -7.26
N PHE A 160 -6.54 -5.88 -6.59
CA PHE A 160 -5.49 -6.58 -5.88
C PHE A 160 -5.38 -8.04 -6.37
N ARG A 161 -5.69 -8.31 -7.64
CA ARG A 161 -5.89 -9.69 -8.09
C ARG A 161 -4.58 -10.44 -8.08
N ALA A 162 -4.57 -11.62 -7.47
CA ALA A 162 -3.38 -12.46 -7.34
C ALA A 162 -2.16 -11.75 -6.72
N SER A 163 -2.36 -10.65 -5.96
CA SER A 163 -1.29 -10.00 -5.23
C SER A 163 -0.95 -10.76 -3.94
N ASN A 164 0.26 -10.52 -3.41
CA ASN A 164 0.66 -11.02 -2.11
C ASN A 164 0.41 -9.96 -1.03
N LEU A 165 -0.62 -10.14 -0.21
CA LEU A 165 -0.97 -9.21 0.89
C LEU A 165 -0.62 -9.75 2.27
N VAL A 166 0.11 -10.87 2.36
CA VAL A 166 0.39 -11.56 3.63
C VAL A 166 0.93 -10.60 4.70
N GLY A 167 0.35 -10.67 5.90
CA GLY A 167 0.75 -9.84 7.05
C GLY A 167 0.46 -8.34 6.92
N SER A 168 -0.28 -7.92 5.88
CA SER A 168 -0.66 -6.52 5.69
C SER A 168 -1.73 -6.09 6.69
N MET A 169 -1.70 -4.82 7.07
CA MET A 169 -2.64 -4.25 8.02
C MET A 169 -3.26 -2.96 7.47
N TYR A 170 -4.59 -2.88 7.56
CA TYR A 170 -5.43 -1.78 7.13
C TYR A 170 -6.18 -1.24 8.33
N SER A 171 -6.02 0.04 8.64
CA SER A 171 -6.61 0.67 9.83
C SER A 171 -7.61 1.77 9.44
N SER A 172 -8.89 1.41 9.39
CA SER A 172 -10.03 2.27 9.07
C SER A 172 -10.10 2.87 7.64
N PRO A 173 -9.60 2.23 6.56
CA PRO A 173 -9.89 2.71 5.21
C PRO A 173 -11.33 2.40 4.77
N ARG A 174 -11.77 3.11 3.73
CA ARG A 174 -12.99 2.77 2.97
C ARG A 174 -12.60 2.14 1.64
N PHE A 175 -13.10 0.94 1.38
CA PHE A 175 -13.02 0.27 0.09
C PHE A 175 -14.38 0.32 -0.62
N SER A 176 -14.37 0.75 -1.87
CA SER A 176 -15.54 0.76 -2.75
C SER A 176 -15.17 0.18 -4.11
N HIS A 177 -15.96 -0.76 -4.62
CA HIS A 177 -15.75 -1.41 -5.92
C HIS A 177 -14.36 -2.09 -6.07
N CYS A 178 -13.80 -2.64 -4.99
CA CYS A 178 -12.47 -3.26 -5.01
C CYS A 178 -12.52 -4.77 -5.27
N ASP A 179 -11.45 -5.33 -5.84
CA ASP A 179 -11.35 -6.74 -6.19
C ASP A 179 -10.11 -7.41 -5.59
N PHE A 180 -10.31 -8.32 -4.63
CA PHE A 180 -9.27 -9.11 -3.97
C PHE A 180 -9.21 -10.55 -4.50
N SER A 181 -9.73 -10.82 -5.70
CA SER A 181 -9.76 -12.18 -6.28
C SER A 181 -8.37 -12.80 -6.37
N ARG A 182 -8.21 -14.00 -5.81
CA ARG A 182 -6.97 -14.78 -5.78
C ARG A 182 -5.81 -14.12 -5.01
N ALA A 183 -6.04 -13.02 -4.31
CA ALA A 183 -5.02 -12.42 -3.46
C ALA A 183 -4.65 -13.37 -2.31
N ARG A 184 -3.36 -13.38 -1.92
CA ARG A 184 -2.92 -14.09 -0.72
C ARG A 184 -3.15 -13.18 0.49
N LEU A 185 -4.20 -13.49 1.26
CA LEU A 185 -4.65 -12.66 2.38
C LEU A 185 -4.20 -13.19 3.75
N ASP A 186 -3.27 -14.14 3.80
CA ASP A 186 -2.91 -14.83 5.04
C ASP A 186 -2.45 -13.84 6.12
N GLY A 187 -3.13 -13.84 7.27
CA GLY A 187 -2.78 -12.94 8.38
C GLY A 187 -3.15 -11.47 8.17
N VAL A 188 -3.94 -11.12 7.14
CA VAL A 188 -4.35 -9.72 6.91
C VAL A 188 -5.32 -9.23 7.98
N ASP A 189 -5.07 -8.04 8.52
CA ASP A 189 -5.97 -7.35 9.46
C ASP A 189 -6.61 -6.13 8.77
N PHE A 190 -7.93 -6.19 8.56
CA PHE A 190 -8.75 -5.10 8.00
C PHE A 190 -9.40 -4.21 9.07
N ARG A 191 -8.81 -4.10 10.27
CA ARG A 191 -9.26 -3.27 11.40
C ARG A 191 -10.01 -1.99 11.01
N GLY A 192 -11.28 -1.89 11.40
CA GLY A 192 -12.12 -0.71 11.24
C GLY A 192 -12.48 -0.38 9.78
N SER A 193 -12.12 -1.24 8.82
CA SER A 193 -12.35 -0.98 7.40
C SER A 193 -13.82 -1.10 7.03
N ARG A 194 -14.24 -0.33 6.02
CA ARG A 194 -15.57 -0.43 5.41
C ARG A 194 -15.45 -0.95 3.99
N PHE A 195 -16.35 -1.84 3.58
CA PHE A 195 -16.36 -2.44 2.24
C PHE A 195 -17.72 -2.23 1.58
N GLU A 196 -17.73 -1.61 0.42
CA GLU A 196 -18.91 -1.45 -0.43
C GLU A 196 -18.63 -2.06 -1.81
N ARG A 197 -19.50 -2.97 -2.26
CA ARG A 197 -19.36 -3.62 -3.59
C ARG A 197 -17.97 -4.21 -3.85
N CYS A 198 -17.35 -4.77 -2.81
CA CYS A 198 -16.02 -5.39 -2.90
C CYS A 198 -16.13 -6.89 -3.12
N LYS A 199 -15.18 -7.46 -3.87
CA LYS A 199 -15.10 -8.89 -4.16
C LYS A 199 -13.95 -9.54 -3.41
N PHE A 200 -14.27 -10.58 -2.63
CA PHE A 200 -13.29 -11.50 -2.05
C PHE A 200 -13.54 -12.89 -2.64
N ALA A 201 -12.60 -13.42 -3.40
CA ALA A 201 -12.73 -14.73 -4.03
C ALA A 201 -11.40 -15.48 -3.97
N GLY A 202 -11.30 -16.48 -3.10
CA GLY A 202 -10.06 -17.22 -2.84
C GLY A 202 -10.00 -17.72 -1.41
N ARG A 203 -8.81 -18.16 -0.98
CA ARG A 203 -8.58 -18.63 0.38
C ARG A 203 -8.49 -17.45 1.35
N LEU A 204 -9.23 -17.54 2.45
CA LEU A 204 -9.07 -16.68 3.63
C LEU A 204 -8.49 -17.54 4.75
N TYR A 205 -7.29 -17.22 5.21
CA TYR A 205 -6.64 -17.92 6.32
C TYR A 205 -6.10 -16.90 7.32
N GLN A 206 -6.55 -16.96 8.57
CA GLN A 206 -6.16 -15.99 9.61
C GLN A 206 -6.42 -14.52 9.20
N VAL A 207 -7.53 -14.25 8.49
CA VAL A 207 -7.93 -12.90 8.06
C VAL A 207 -8.86 -12.29 9.11
N TRP A 208 -8.63 -11.03 9.48
CA TRP A 208 -9.41 -10.36 10.53
C TRP A 208 -10.21 -9.21 9.95
N PHE A 209 -11.54 -9.26 10.10
CA PHE A 209 -12.47 -8.17 9.79
C PHE A 209 -13.01 -7.60 11.10
N ARG A 210 -12.26 -6.72 11.75
CA ARG A 210 -12.70 -6.11 13.02
C ARG A 210 -13.47 -4.83 12.74
N GLY A 211 -14.66 -4.70 13.32
CA GLY A 211 -15.43 -3.46 13.27
C GLY A 211 -14.79 -2.33 14.09
N ARG A 212 -15.24 -1.10 13.84
CA ARG A 212 -15.10 0.03 14.75
C ARG A 212 -16.51 0.52 15.04
N PHE A 213 -16.92 0.48 16.30
CA PHE A 213 -18.21 1.04 16.71
C PHE A 213 -18.17 2.56 16.49
N PRO A 214 -19.06 3.14 15.67
CA PRO A 214 -19.01 4.56 15.34
C PRO A 214 -19.18 5.47 16.56
N ASP A 215 -19.95 5.06 17.57
CA ASP A 215 -20.27 5.89 18.72
C ASP A 215 -20.46 5.00 19.95
N ALA A 216 -19.37 4.72 20.68
CA ALA A 216 -19.49 4.39 22.10
C ALA A 216 -18.96 5.59 22.85
N SER A 217 -19.87 6.33 23.48
CA SER A 217 -19.49 7.36 24.43
C SER A 217 -18.53 6.77 25.49
N PRO A 218 -17.62 7.55 26.11
CA PRO A 218 -16.63 7.00 27.03
C PRO A 218 -17.19 6.09 28.14
N GLY A 219 -18.47 6.25 28.51
CA GLY A 219 -19.15 5.42 29.50
C GLY A 219 -19.62 4.03 29.01
N GLU A 220 -19.91 3.85 27.73
CA GLU A 220 -20.37 2.56 27.17
C GLU A 220 -19.21 1.56 27.00
N GLN A 221 -17.97 2.05 26.93
CA GLN A 221 -16.78 1.22 26.84
C GLN A 221 -16.47 0.44 28.13
N ASP A 222 -16.92 0.94 29.29
CA ASP A 222 -16.75 0.24 30.58
C ASP A 222 -17.84 -0.82 30.81
N GLY A 223 -19.05 -0.62 30.25
CA GLY A 223 -20.14 -1.61 30.29
C GLY A 223 -19.85 -2.87 29.48
N LEU A 224 -19.37 -2.72 28.24
CA LEU A 224 -19.06 -3.84 27.34
C LEU A 224 -17.83 -4.66 27.75
N ARG A 225 -16.91 -4.08 28.54
CA ARG A 225 -15.79 -4.83 29.14
C ARG A 225 -16.21 -5.67 30.34
N ARG A 226 -17.33 -5.32 31.00
CA ARG A 226 -17.81 -5.98 32.22
C ARG A 226 -18.86 -7.06 31.96
N THR A 227 -19.57 -7.01 30.84
CA THR A 227 -20.70 -7.93 30.65
C THR A 227 -20.34 -9.32 30.17
N GLY A 228 -19.18 -9.56 29.53
CA GLY A 228 -18.75 -10.94 29.21
C GLY A 228 -19.83 -11.79 28.51
N VAL A 229 -20.74 -11.19 27.75
CA VAL A 229 -21.82 -11.91 27.08
C VAL A 229 -21.40 -12.18 25.65
N ASP A 230 -21.24 -13.47 25.37
CA ASP A 230 -21.09 -14.06 24.04
C ASP A 230 -22.38 -13.79 23.22
N PRO A 231 -22.35 -13.34 21.96
CA PRO A 231 -23.57 -12.96 21.22
C PRO A 231 -24.40 -14.16 20.73
N ALA A 232 -24.27 -15.33 21.34
CA ALA A 232 -24.94 -16.57 20.96
C ALA A 232 -25.69 -17.23 22.13
N SER A 233 -26.36 -16.42 22.96
CA SER A 233 -27.36 -16.88 23.93
C SER A 233 -28.59 -16.00 23.91
#